data_AF-A0A661BCH6-F1
#
_entry.id   AF-A0A661BCH6-F1
#
_cell.length_a   1.000
_cell.length_b   1.000
_cell.length_c   1.000
_cell.angle_alpha   90.00
_cell.angle_beta   90.00
_cell.angle_gamma   90.00
#
_symmetry.space_group_name_H-M   'P 1'
#
loop_
_entity.id
_entity.type
_entity.pdbx_description
1 polymer ?
#
loop_
_entity_poly.entity_id
_entity_poly.type
_entity_poly.pdbx_seq_one_letter_code
_entity_poly.pdbx_strand_id
1 'polypeptide(L)' 'MAKKDTIQVEGIVEEALPNTTFRVRLDNGHLVLAYISGRMRKNYIRILPGDRVTVELTPYDLTRGRIVYRYK' A
#
# COMPACT_ATOMS: atom_id res chain seq x y z
N MET A 1 -7.65 -22.94 1.32
CA MET A 1 -8.31 -22.06 2.30
C MET A 1 -7.23 -21.60 3.28
N ALA A 2 -6.58 -20.48 2.97
CA ALA A 2 -5.53 -19.92 3.83
C ALA A 2 -5.79 -18.42 3.90
N LYS A 3 -6.55 -18.00 4.92
CA LYS A 3 -6.58 -16.61 5.36
C LYS A 3 -5.15 -16.33 5.82
N LYS A 4 -4.32 -15.81 4.92
CA LYS A 4 -3.04 -15.21 5.33
C LYS A 4 -3.45 -14.05 6.23
N ASP A 5 -3.04 -14.11 7.49
CA ASP A 5 -3.20 -13.00 8.44
C ASP A 5 -2.38 -11.80 7.93
N THR A 6 -2.93 -11.08 6.96
CA THR A 6 -2.35 -9.84 6.45
C THR A 6 -2.72 -8.72 7.40
N ILE A 7 -1.72 -8.00 7.87
CA ILE A 7 -1.91 -6.87 8.75
C ILE A 7 -2.32 -5.69 7.86
N GLN A 8 -3.51 -5.15 8.08
CA GLN A 8 -3.95 -3.93 7.40
C GLN A 8 -3.48 -2.73 8.22
N VAL A 9 -2.73 -1.84 7.57
CA VAL A 9 -2.19 -0.63 8.17
C VAL A 9 -2.50 0.54 7.26
N GLU A 10 -2.78 1.68 7.87
CA GLU A 10 -3.04 2.92 7.15
C GLU A 10 -1.76 3.74 7.03
N GLY A 11 -1.66 4.49 5.94
CA GLY A 11 -0.55 5.39 5.71
C GLY A 11 -0.82 6.40 4.60
N ILE A 12 0.12 7.31 4.44
CA ILE A 12 0.10 8.36 3.43
C ILE A 12 1.16 8.06 2.38
N VAL A 13 0.78 8.16 1.11
CA VAL A 13 1.72 8.01 -0.01
C VAL A 13 2.62 9.24 -0.02
N GLU A 14 3.92 9.03 0.13
CA GLU A 14 4.90 10.12 0.12
C GLU A 14 5.43 10.35 -1.29
N GLU A 15 5.79 9.28 -2.00
CA GLU A 15 6.36 9.36 -3.34
C GLU A 15 5.88 8.21 -4.23
N ALA A 16 5.74 8.48 -5.53
CA ALA A 16 5.51 7.45 -6.54
C ALA A 16 6.83 7.13 -7.25
N LEU A 17 7.25 5.85 -7.19
CA LEU A 17 8.47 5.35 -7.81
C LEU A 17 8.17 4.75 -9.20
N PRO A 18 9.17 4.69 -10.09
CA PRO A 18 9.06 3.93 -11.34
C PRO A 18 8.72 2.45 -11.04
N ASN A 19 8.02 1.79 -11.96
CA ASN A 19 7.48 0.41 -11.81
C ASN A 19 6.24 0.26 -10.92
N THR A 20 5.38 1.27 -10.82
CA THR A 20 4.11 1.19 -10.06
C THR A 20 4.29 0.84 -8.58
N THR A 21 5.45 1.22 -8.04
CA THR A 21 5.77 1.09 -6.62
C THR A 21 5.58 2.46 -5.98
N PHE A 22 5.08 2.48 -4.76
CA PHE A 22 4.79 3.70 -4.02
C PHE A 22 5.49 3.62 -2.67
N ARG A 23 6.12 4.71 -2.28
CA ARG A 23 6.67 4.88 -0.94
C ARG A 23 5.54 5.37 -0.06
N VAL A 24 5.11 4.54 0.88
CA VAL A 24 4.03 4.85 1.81
C VAL A 24 4.64 5.03 3.20
N ARG A 25 4.33 6.15 3.81
CA ARG A 25 4.63 6.40 5.22
C ARG A 25 3.45 5.92 6.05
N LEU A 26 3.67 4.85 6.80
CA LEU A 26 2.67 4.33 7.73
C LEU A 26 2.47 5.33 8.88
N ASP A 27 1.29 5.29 9.51
CA ASP A 27 1.01 6.13 10.69
C ASP A 27 1.96 5.83 11.87
N ASN A 28 2.58 4.65 11.87
CA ASN A 28 3.63 4.25 12.81
C ASN A 28 5.01 4.92 12.53
N GLY A 29 5.12 5.79 11.53
CA GLY A 29 6.38 6.46 11.15
C GLY A 29 7.32 5.64 10.27
N HIS A 30 7.00 4.39 9.97
CA HIS A 30 7.78 3.53 9.10
C HIS A 30 7.50 3.82 7.61
N LEU A 31 8.56 3.82 6.80
CA LEU A 31 8.47 3.91 5.35
C LEU A 31 8.47 2.49 4.76
N VAL A 32 7.43 2.18 3.99
CA VAL A 32 7.30 0.90 3.31
C VAL A 32 7.16 1.08 1.81
N LEU A 33 7.63 0.08 1.06
CA LEU A 33 7.45 0.01 -0.38
C LEU A 33 6.17 -0.78 -0.67
N ALA A 34 5.15 -0.10 -1.15
CA ALA A 34 3.88 -0.70 -1.46
C ALA A 34 3.63 -0.77 -2.97
N TYR A 35 3.01 -1.84 -3.44
CA TYR A 35 2.57 -1.99 -4.82
C TYR A 35 1.05 -2.01 -4.90
N ILE A 36 0.51 -1.52 -6.01
CA ILE A 36 -0.94 -1.54 -6.25
C ILE A 36 -1.44 -2.98 -6.39
N SER A 37 -2.56 -3.30 -5.73
CA SER A 37 -3.24 -4.58 -5.93
C SER A 37 -3.80 -4.71 -7.35
N GLY A 38 -3.85 -5.94 -7.88
CA GLY A 38 -4.38 -6.19 -9.23
C GLY A 38 -5.82 -5.71 -9.42
N ARG A 39 -6.63 -5.69 -8.35
CA ARG A 39 -8.01 -5.16 -8.37
C ARG A 39 -8.02 -3.64 -8.63
N MET A 40 -7.16 -2.90 -7.94
CA MET A 40 -7.03 -1.46 -8.15
C MET A 40 -6.51 -1.11 -9.54
N ARG A 41 -5.58 -1.91 -10.10
CA ARG A 41 -5.14 -1.79 -11.50
C ARG A 41 -6.30 -1.96 -12.49
N LYS A 42 -7.15 -2.98 -12.30
CA LYS A 42 -8.34 -3.20 -13.15
C LYS A 42 -9.34 -2.05 -13.06
N ASN A 43 -9.46 -1.42 -11.90
CA ASN A 43 -10.36 -0.29 -11.66
C ASN A 43 -9.73 1.07 -12.03
N TYR A 44 -8.55 1.10 -12.66
CA TYR A 44 -7.84 2.31 -13.06
C TYR A 44 -7.66 3.34 -11.92
N ILE A 45 -7.51 2.86 -10.68
CA ILE A 45 -7.31 3.73 -9.53
C ILE A 45 -5.92 4.35 -9.63
N ARG A 46 -5.87 5.66 -9.87
CA ARG A 46 -4.65 6.46 -9.78
C ARG A 46 -4.33 6.74 -8.32
N ILE A 47 -3.07 6.63 -7.97
CA ILE A 47 -2.55 7.02 -6.65
C ILE A 47 -1.58 8.17 -6.88
N LEU A 48 -1.77 9.24 -6.13
CA LEU A 48 -0.94 10.44 -6.15
C LEU A 48 -0.20 10.55 -4.80
N PRO A 49 0.97 11.21 -4.77
CA PRO A 49 1.60 11.63 -3.52
C PRO A 49 0.63 12.50 -2.70
N GLY A 50 0.53 12.22 -1.41
CA GLY A 50 -0.41 12.86 -0.48
C GLY A 50 -1.70 12.06 -0.23
N ASP A 51 -1.98 11.03 -1.01
CA ASP A 51 -3.18 10.21 -0.80
C ASP A 51 -3.05 9.31 0.43
N ARG A 52 -4.15 9.19 1.19
CA ARG A 52 -4.26 8.22 2.27
C ARG A 52 -4.69 6.87 1.73
N VAL A 53 -3.94 5.82 2.04
CA VAL A 53 -4.12 4.49 1.49
C VAL A 53 -4.06 3.43 2.59
N THR A 54 -4.79 2.33 2.38
CA THR A 54 -4.70 1.13 3.21
C THR A 54 -3.73 0.15 2.56
N VAL A 55 -2.71 -0.23 3.33
CA VAL A 55 -1.66 -1.16 2.93
C VAL A 55 -1.81 -2.46 3.71
N GLU A 56 -1.89 -3.57 3.00
CA GLU A 56 -1.76 -4.91 3.55
C GLU A 56 -0.28 -5.31 3.61
N LEU A 57 0.22 -5.54 4.80
CA LEU A 57 1.54 -6.08 5.08
C LEU A 57 1.43 -7.57 5.36
N THR A 58 2.45 -8.32 4.93
CA THR A 58 2.56 -9.71 5.34
C THR A 58 3.36 -9.77 6.64
N PRO A 59 2.99 -10.57 7.65
CA PRO A 59 3.72 -10.65 8.92
C PRO A 59 5.17 -11.11 8.75
N TYR A 60 5.52 -11.71 7.61
CA TYR A 60 6.88 -12.14 7.27
C TYR A 60 7.75 -11.02 6.68
N ASP A 61 7.15 -9.97 6.12
CA ASP A 61 7.87 -8.85 5.51
C ASP A 61 7.11 -7.54 5.75
N LEU A 62 7.58 -6.80 6.75
CA LEU A 62 7.04 -5.48 7.12
C LEU A 62 7.55 -4.35 6.21
N THR A 63 8.51 -4.62 5.33
CA THR A 63 9.09 -3.59 4.44
C THR A 63 8.31 -3.44 3.13
N ARG A 64 7.56 -4.49 2.75
CA ARG A 64 6.80 -4.54 1.51
C ARG A 64 5.31 -4.72 1.77
N GLY A 65 4.51 -3.87 1.14
CA GLY A 65 3.07 -3.85 1.32
C GLY A 65 2.29 -3.93 0.01
N ARG A 66 1.00 -4.21 0.12
CA ARG A 66 0.05 -4.18 -0.99
C ARG A 66 -1.00 -3.12 -0.72
N ILE A 67 -1.15 -2.15 -1.63
CA ILE A 67 -2.22 -1.17 -1.54
C ILE A 67 -3.53 -1.82 -1.97
N VAL A 68 -4.50 -1.83 -1.06
CA VAL A 68 -5.82 -2.44 -1.28
C VAL A 68 -6.90 -1.39 -1.49
N TYR A 69 -6.73 -0.24 -0.83
CA TYR A 69 -7.73 0.81 -0.81
C TYR A 69 -7.08 2.19 -0.79
N ARG A 70 -7.76 3.17 -1.39
CA ARG A 70 -7.42 4.59 -1.34
C ARG A 70 -8.62 5.32 -0.74
N TYR A 71 -8.39 6.07 0.33
CA TYR A 71 -9.38 7.00 0.88
C TYR A 71 -9.41 8.25 0.01
N LYS A 72 -10.63 8.76 -0.23
CA LYS A 72 -10.89 9.90 -1.12
C LYS A 72 -10.71 11.22 -0.38
#